data_AF-A0A2C6BLR7-F1
#
_entry.id   AF-A0A2C6BLR7-F1
#
_cell.length_a   1.000
_cell.length_b   1.000
_cell.length_c   1.000
_cell.angle_alpha   90.00
_cell.angle_beta   90.00
_cell.angle_gamma   90.00
#
_symmetry.space_group_name_H-M   'P 1'
#
loop_
_entity.id
_entity.type
_entity.pdbx_description
1 polymer ?
#
loop_
_entity_poly.entity_id
_entity_poly.type
_entity_poly.pdbx_seq_one_letter_code
_entity_poly.pdbx_strand_id
1 'polypeptide(L)'
;MTTIYLTRKISSKLNKYLLEKIISIIKEKDNSKIDYFQIFEVNNNQLINSQEEPEKSEIYNLAYKFKEKIKIWAIKTEEETKKYWTIMFPEEY
;
A
#
# COMPACT_ATOMS: atom_id res chain seq x y z
N MET A 1 16.37 -4.69 -3.35
CA MET A 1 15.60 -3.66 -4.09
C MET A 1 14.24 -4.24 -4.36
N THR A 2 13.19 -3.70 -3.75
CA THR A 2 11.83 -4.25 -3.84
C THR A 2 11.17 -3.80 -5.13
N THR A 3 10.81 -4.73 -6.00
CA THR A 3 10.06 -4.45 -7.24
C THR A 3 8.60 -4.20 -6.89
N ILE A 4 8.01 -3.12 -7.41
CA ILE A 4 6.61 -2.76 -7.17
C ILE A 4 5.93 -2.57 -8.53
N TYR A 5 4.89 -3.34 -8.77
CA TYR A 5 3.97 -3.20 -9.90
C TYR A 5 2.70 -2.46 -9.47
N LEU A 6 2.17 -1.68 -10.39
CA LEU A 6 0.93 -0.92 -10.19
C LEU A 6 -0.09 -1.41 -11.22
N THR A 7 -1.34 -1.60 -10.80
CA THR A 7 -2.42 -1.77 -11.79
C THR A 7 -2.62 -0.48 -12.59
N ARG A 8 -3.23 -0.62 -13.77
CA ARG A 8 -3.55 0.52 -14.63
C ARG A 8 -4.47 1.53 -13.94
N LYS A 9 -5.39 1.09 -13.08
CA LYS A 9 -6.25 2.01 -12.33
C LYS A 9 -5.44 2.79 -11.29
N ILE A 10 -4.56 2.13 -10.54
CA ILE A 10 -3.70 2.82 -9.57
C ILE A 10 -2.83 3.85 -10.28
N SER A 11 -2.16 3.49 -11.38
CA SER A 11 -1.25 4.40 -12.09
C SER A 11 -1.96 5.61 -12.72
N SER A 12 -3.26 5.53 -12.99
CA SER A 12 -4.02 6.60 -13.65
C SER A 12 -4.92 7.42 -12.72
N LYS A 13 -5.44 6.82 -11.65
CA LYS A 13 -6.43 7.44 -10.76
C LYS A 13 -5.88 7.83 -9.40
N LEU A 14 -4.87 7.10 -8.90
CA LEU A 14 -4.37 7.38 -7.57
C LEU A 14 -3.58 8.69 -7.57
N ASN A 15 -3.84 9.52 -6.58
CA ASN A 15 -3.07 10.73 -6.38
C ASN A 15 -1.57 10.40 -6.23
N LYS A 16 -0.71 11.12 -6.96
CA LYS A 16 0.73 10.85 -7.01
C LYS A 16 1.42 10.87 -5.64
N TYR A 17 1.12 11.85 -4.79
CA TYR A 17 1.76 11.90 -3.47
C TYR A 17 1.29 10.75 -2.56
N LEU A 18 0.02 10.36 -2.66
CA LEU A 18 -0.48 9.21 -1.91
C LEU A 18 0.21 7.92 -2.37
N LEU A 19 0.38 7.75 -3.69
CA LEU A 19 1.12 6.64 -4.27
C LEU A 19 2.57 6.60 -3.78
N GLU A 20 3.30 7.72 -3.84
CA GLU A 20 4.68 7.81 -3.36
C GLU A 20 4.78 7.49 -1.86
N LYS A 21 3.81 7.94 -1.05
CA LYS A 21 3.76 7.65 0.38
C LYS A 21 3.57 6.15 0.65
N ILE A 22 2.66 5.50 -0.06
CA ILE A 22 2.42 4.06 0.06
C ILE A 22 3.66 3.26 -0.37
N ILE A 23 4.28 3.63 -1.50
CA ILE A 23 5.52 3.01 -1.98
C ILE A 23 6.64 3.14 -0.94
N SER A 24 6.78 4.31 -0.32
CA SER A 24 7.77 4.54 0.74
C SER A 24 7.54 3.60 1.92
N ILE A 25 6.29 3.48 2.39
CA ILE A 25 5.93 2.60 3.52
C ILE A 25 6.24 1.15 3.18
N ILE A 26 5.85 0.67 1.99
CA ILE A 26 6.14 -0.70 1.55
C ILE A 26 7.65 -0.96 1.54
N LYS A 27 8.45 -0.06 0.97
CA LYS A 27 9.93 -0.22 0.91
C LYS A 27 10.58 -0.21 2.30
N GLU A 28 10.09 0.63 3.19
CA GLU A 28 10.57 0.68 4.57
C GLU A 28 10.25 -0.64 5.29
N LYS A 29 9.01 -1.09 5.18
CA LYS A 29 8.50 -2.29 5.84
C LYS A 29 9.00 -3.59 5.25
N ASP A 30 9.29 -3.69 3.96
CA ASP A 30 9.78 -4.92 3.33
C ASP A 30 11.18 -5.33 3.84
N ASN A 31 11.90 -4.42 4.51
CA ASN A 31 13.12 -4.74 5.26
C ASN A 31 12.84 -5.44 6.60
N SER A 32 11.60 -5.38 7.08
CA SER A 32 11.11 -6.09 8.27
C SER A 32 10.22 -7.26 7.84
N LYS A 33 10.17 -8.35 8.63
CA LYS A 33 9.23 -9.46 8.37
C LYS A 33 7.79 -8.96 8.57
N ILE A 34 7.17 -8.46 7.51
CA ILE A 34 5.78 -8.03 7.47
C ILE A 34 4.91 -9.03 6.71
N ASP A 35 3.62 -8.98 6.98
CA ASP A 35 2.60 -9.72 6.26
C ASP A 35 2.68 -9.45 4.75
N TYR A 36 2.43 -10.48 3.95
CA TYR A 36 2.37 -10.38 2.50
C TYR A 36 1.19 -9.51 2.05
N PHE A 37 0.15 -9.38 2.87
CA PHE A 37 -1.01 -8.54 2.56
C PHE A 37 -1.01 -7.28 3.41
N GLN A 38 -1.10 -6.13 2.74
CA GLN A 38 -1.11 -4.83 3.36
C GLN A 38 -2.31 -4.03 2.85
N ILE A 39 -3.12 -3.53 3.78
CA ILE A 39 -4.28 -2.69 3.48
C ILE A 39 -3.91 -1.25 3.81
N PHE A 40 -4.25 -0.34 2.91
CA PHE A 40 -4.08 1.10 3.07
C PHE A 40 -5.43 1.78 2.96
N GLU A 41 -5.85 2.47 4.01
CA GLU A 41 -7.11 3.20 4.06
C GLU A 41 -6.86 4.68 4.33
N VAL A 42 -7.41 5.53 3.48
CA VAL A 42 -7.34 6.99 3.65
C VAL A 42 -8.64 7.47 4.28
N ASN A 43 -8.50 8.13 5.43
CA ASN A 43 -9.57 8.82 6.10
C ASN A 43 -9.15 10.27 6.36
N ASN A 44 -9.71 11.20 5.60
CA ASN A 44 -9.41 12.63 5.69
C ASN A 44 -7.90 12.91 5.49
N ASN A 45 -7.15 13.26 6.53
CA ASN A 45 -5.71 13.51 6.48
C ASN A 45 -4.88 12.37 7.08
N GLN A 46 -5.46 11.18 7.23
CA GLN A 46 -4.77 10.02 7.79
C GLN A 46 -4.72 8.89 6.76
N LEU A 47 -3.55 8.27 6.66
CA LEU A 47 -3.34 7.01 5.97
C LEU A 47 -3.12 5.94 7.03
N ILE A 48 -4.03 4.98 7.09
CA ILE A 48 -3.98 3.84 7.99
C ILE A 48 -3.42 2.67 7.18
N ASN A 49 -2.33 2.07 7.64
CA ASN A 49 -1.83 0.82 7.08
C ASN A 49 -2.04 -0.31 8.08
N SER A 50 -2.75 -1.36 7.67
CA SER A 50 -3.06 -2.54 8.47
C SER A 50 -2.62 -3.84 7.80
N GLN A 51 -2.38 -4.84 8.64
CA GLN A 51 -2.02 -6.22 8.29
C GLN A 51 -2.65 -7.20 9.29
N GLU A 52 -2.78 -8.47 8.92
CA GLU A 52 -3.45 -9.49 9.73
C GLU A 52 -2.47 -10.33 10.56
N GLU A 53 -1.26 -10.60 10.05
CA GLU A 53 -0.29 -11.48 10.73
C GLU A 53 1.12 -10.86 10.90
N PRO A 54 1.53 -10.46 12.13
CA PRO A 54 0.66 -10.24 13.30
C PRO A 54 -0.30 -9.07 13.05
N GLU A 55 -1.43 -9.07 13.75
CA GLU A 55 -2.40 -7.98 13.68
C GLU A 55 -1.72 -6.68 14.12
N LYS A 56 -1.57 -5.75 13.18
CA LYS A 56 -0.90 -4.48 13.41
C LYS A 56 -1.53 -3.42 12.54
N SER A 57 -1.72 -2.23 13.12
CA SER A 57 -2.09 -1.03 12.39
C SER A 57 -1.18 0.13 12.75
N GLU A 58 -0.88 0.95 11.75
CA GLU A 58 -0.07 2.15 11.90
C GLU A 58 -0.75 3.31 11.18
N ILE A 59 -0.73 4.48 11.81
CA ILE A 59 -1.38 5.69 11.30
C ILE A 59 -0.30 6.69 10.88
N TYR A 60 -0.41 7.17 9.64
CA TYR A 60 0.46 8.17 9.06
C TYR A 60 -0.33 9.44 8.78
N ASN A 61 0.13 10.58 9.30
CA ASN A 61 -0.46 11.88 8.97
C ASN A 61 -0.03 12.31 7.56
N LEU A 62 -1.01 12.68 6.74
CA LEU A 62 -0.84 13.19 5.40
C LEU A 62 -0.78 14.73 5.43
N ALA A 63 -0.03 15.30 4.50
CA ALA A 63 0.14 16.74 4.39
C ALA A 63 -1.14 17.48 3.96
N TYR A 64 -2.11 16.76 3.39
CA TYR A 64 -3.38 17.31 2.94
C TYR A 64 -4.52 16.33 3.12
N LYS A 65 -5.75 16.87 3.07
CA LYS A 65 -7.00 16.15 3.27
C LYS A 65 -7.48 15.55 1.95
N PHE A 66 -7.93 14.30 2.02
CA PHE A 66 -8.64 13.60 0.96
C PHE A 66 -10.12 13.55 1.33
N LYS A 67 -10.98 13.99 0.40
CA LYS A 67 -12.44 13.99 0.60
C LYS A 67 -13.04 12.60 0.49
N GLU A 68 -12.47 11.78 -0.39
CA GLU A 68 -12.95 10.44 -0.67
C GLU A 68 -12.28 9.43 0.26
N LYS A 69 -13.05 8.43 0.71
CA LYS A 69 -12.49 7.25 1.35
C LYS A 69 -11.82 6.41 0.27
N ILE A 70 -10.52 6.22 0.39
CA ILE A 70 -9.73 5.46 -0.57
C ILE A 70 -9.22 4.22 0.16
N LYS A 71 -9.44 3.04 -0.42
CA LYS A 71 -8.88 1.78 0.05
C LYS A 71 -8.00 1.19 -1.03
N ILE A 72 -6.80 0.78 -0.67
CA ILE A 72 -5.77 0.24 -1.56
C ILE A 72 -5.21 -1.01 -0.93
N TRP A 73 -4.94 -2.01 -1.75
CA TRP A 73 -4.26 -3.23 -1.37
C TRP A 73 -2.86 -3.25 -1.94
N ALA A 74 -1.92 -3.71 -1.14
CA ALA A 74 -0.59 -4.09 -1.59
C ALA A 74 -0.36 -5.55 -1.22
N ILE A 75 -0.10 -6.37 -2.23
CA ILE A 75 0.10 -7.82 -2.09
C ILE A 75 1.52 -8.14 -2.50
N LYS A 76 2.22 -8.86 -1.63
CA LYS A 76 3.54 -9.40 -1.88
C LYS A 76 3.42 -10.76 -2.54
N THR A 77 4.16 -10.94 -3.62
CA THR A 77 4.34 -12.23 -4.29
C THR A 77 5.80 -12.64 -4.13
N GLU A 78 6.02 -13.79 -3.50
CA GLU A 78 7.33 -14.44 -3.37
C GLU A 78 7.25 -15.80 -4.08
N GLU A 79 7.77 -15.87 -5.31
CA GLU A 79 8.05 -17.10 -6.05
C GLU A 79 9.56 -17.39 -6.00
N GLU A 80 9.99 -18.62 -6.31
CA GLU A 80 11.38 -19.08 -6.21
C GLU A 80 12.41 -18.13 -6.85
N THR A 81 12.02 -17.38 -7.89
CA THR A 81 12.90 -16.46 -8.62
C THR A 81 12.44 -15.00 -8.61
N LYS A 82 11.27 -14.70 -8.01
CA LYS A 82 10.64 -13.39 -8.12
C LYS A 82 10.06 -12.94 -6.78
N LYS A 83 10.48 -11.76 -6.35
CA LYS A 83 9.91 -11.06 -5.21
C LYS A 83 9.46 -9.68 -5.64
N TYR A 84 8.15 -9.46 -5.60
CA TYR A 84 7.56 -8.17 -5.97
C TYR A 84 6.30 -7.89 -5.17
N TRP A 85 5.91 -6.62 -5.17
CA TRP A 85 4.62 -6.17 -4.66
C TRP A 85 3.73 -5.74 -5.81
N THR A 86 2.44 -5.94 -5.67
CA THR A 86 1.42 -5.39 -6.55
C THR A 86 0.52 -4.47 -5.76
N ILE A 87 0.40 -3.21 -6.18
CA ILE A 87 -0.52 -2.23 -5.61
C ILE A 87 -1.74 -2.14 -6.52
N MET A 88 -2.93 -2.32 -5.93
CA MET A 88 -4.21 -2.35 -6.63
C MET A 88 -5.35 -1.80 -5.77
N PHE A 89 -6.45 -1.44 -6.42
CA PHE A 89 -7.70 -1.22 -5.68
C PHE A 89 -8.36 -2.58 -5.33
N PRO A 90 -9.13 -2.68 -4.22
CA PRO A 90 -9.80 -3.92 -3.83
C PRO A 90 -10.71 -4.50 -4.91
N GLU A 91 -11.38 -3.66 -5.71
CA GLU A 91 -12.24 -4.11 -6.80
C GLU A 91 -11.50 -4.68 -8.03
N GLU A 92 -10.18 -4.74 -7.99
CA GLU A 92 -9.34 -5.35 -9.03
C GLU A 92 -8.88 -6.77 -8.68
N TYR A 93 -9.16 -7.23 -7.46
CA TYR A 93 -8.89 -8.58 -6.97
C TYR A 93 -10.14 -9.46 -7.08
#